data_AF-A0A951FEZ5-F1
#
_entry.id   AF-A0A951FEZ5-F1
#
_cell.length_a   1.000
_cell.length_b   1.000
_cell.length_c   1.000
_cell.angle_alpha   90.00
_cell.angle_beta   90.00
_cell.angle_gamma   90.00
#
_symmetry.space_group_name_H-M   'P 1'
#
loop_
_entity.id
_entity.type
_entity.pdbx_description
1 polymer ?
#
loop_
_entity_poly.entity_id
_entity_poly.type
_entity_poly.pdbx_seq_one_letter_code
_entity_poly.pdbx_strand_id
1 'polypeptide(L)'
;MAEEKQGFFVWQHDALGWLLAWGAGSVIAGAGLATSRRADLRQIGLQAIVWGAIDAALALNGRRGARANQRHAPTSAPRSAKQEAARFQRIVAINAGLDLLYIAGGLRLAQTAQRSSSRYGTGLGIAIQGVFLLLYDSLLTWLVAKWS
;
A
#
# COMPACT_ATOMS: atom_id res chain seq x y z
N MET A 1 -29.28 -4.62 3.25
CA MET A 1 -28.25 -4.52 4.31
C MET A 1 -27.24 -5.66 4.28
N ALA A 2 -27.64 -6.94 4.19
CA ALA A 2 -26.69 -8.05 4.08
C ALA A 2 -25.94 -8.07 2.72
N GLU A 3 -26.65 -7.77 1.64
CA GLU A 3 -26.12 -7.72 0.27
C GLU A 3 -25.07 -6.60 0.07
N GLU A 4 -25.37 -5.39 0.57
CA GLU A 4 -24.45 -4.24 0.58
C GLU A 4 -23.17 -4.53 1.38
N LYS A 5 -23.31 -5.23 2.52
CA LYS A 5 -22.18 -5.68 3.34
C LYS A 5 -21.28 -6.68 2.61
N GLN A 6 -21.88 -7.67 1.94
CA GLN A 6 -21.13 -8.63 1.14
C GLN A 6 -20.45 -7.95 -0.05
N GLY A 7 -21.13 -7.03 -0.73
CA GLY A 7 -20.58 -6.23 -1.83
C GLY A 7 -19.34 -5.43 -1.43
N PHE A 8 -19.37 -4.77 -0.27
CA PHE A 8 -18.21 -4.04 0.24
C PHE A 8 -16.99 -4.95 0.45
N PHE A 9 -17.15 -6.12 1.09
CA PHE A 9 -16.01 -7.00 1.34
C PHE A 9 -15.46 -7.67 0.07
N VAL A 10 -16.29 -7.89 -0.96
CA VAL A 10 -15.81 -8.34 -2.27
C VAL A 10 -14.96 -7.25 -2.91
N TRP A 11 -15.47 -6.01 -2.93
CA TRP A 11 -14.73 -4.86 -3.43
C TRP A 11 -13.40 -4.64 -2.67
N GLN A 12 -13.42 -4.72 -1.34
CA GLN A 12 -12.22 -4.58 -0.50
C GLN A 12 -11.19 -5.68 -0.81
N HIS A 13 -11.62 -6.92 -1.02
CA HIS A 13 -10.75 -8.03 -1.37
C HIS A 13 -10.07 -7.81 -2.73
N ASP A 14 -10.80 -7.30 -3.72
CA ASP A 14 -10.29 -7.09 -5.08
C ASP A 14 -9.37 -5.86 -5.14
N ALA A 15 -9.73 -4.79 -4.44
CA ALA A 15 -8.86 -3.65 -4.20
C ALA A 15 -7.50 -4.13 -3.64
N LEU A 16 -7.49 -4.82 -2.50
CA LEU A 16 -6.26 -5.35 -1.93
C LEU A 16 -5.54 -6.37 -2.83
N GLY A 17 -6.21 -6.96 -3.82
CA GLY A 17 -5.58 -7.77 -4.86
C GLY A 17 -4.60 -6.97 -5.72
N TRP A 18 -4.93 -5.72 -6.06
CA TRP A 18 -4.04 -4.82 -6.78
C TRP A 18 -2.82 -4.43 -5.97
N LEU A 19 -3.01 -4.12 -4.68
CA LEU A 19 -1.89 -3.86 -3.76
C LEU A 19 -0.95 -5.06 -3.65
N LEU A 20 -1.48 -6.29 -3.60
CA LEU A 20 -0.67 -7.50 -3.60
C LEU A 20 0.13 -7.65 -4.89
N ALA A 21 -0.49 -7.40 -6.05
CA ALA A 21 0.19 -7.46 -7.35
C ALA A 21 1.31 -6.42 -7.44
N TRP A 22 1.07 -5.20 -6.96
CA TRP A 22 2.09 -4.17 -6.86
C TRP A 22 3.24 -4.58 -5.95
N GLY A 23 2.93 -5.07 -4.74
CA GLY A 23 3.96 -5.51 -3.78
C GLY A 23 4.83 -6.63 -4.35
N ALA A 24 4.21 -7.65 -4.96
CA ALA A 24 4.93 -8.73 -5.62
C ALA A 24 5.77 -8.24 -6.81
N GLY A 25 5.22 -7.37 -7.66
CA GLY A 25 5.93 -6.76 -8.78
C GLY A 25 7.13 -5.93 -8.33
N SER A 26 6.98 -5.16 -7.25
CA SER A 26 8.04 -4.37 -6.64
C SER A 26 9.17 -5.23 -6.08
N VAL A 27 8.85 -6.38 -5.46
CA VAL A 27 9.86 -7.34 -5.01
C VAL A 27 10.64 -7.92 -6.20
N ILE A 28 9.94 -8.35 -7.26
CA ILE A 28 10.58 -8.94 -8.44
C ILE A 28 11.46 -7.91 -9.16
N ALA A 29 10.93 -6.72 -9.45
CA ALA A 29 11.67 -5.65 -10.10
C ALA A 29 12.85 -5.18 -9.22
N GLY A 30 12.60 -5.06 -7.91
CA GLY A 30 13.61 -4.66 -6.94
C GLY A 30 14.76 -5.66 -6.83
N ALA A 31 14.47 -6.96 -6.89
CA ALA A 31 15.49 -8.01 -6.95
C ALA A 31 16.37 -7.88 -8.20
N GLY A 32 15.80 -7.56 -9.36
CA GLY A 32 16.55 -7.25 -10.57
C GLY A 32 17.48 -6.05 -10.37
N LEU A 33 16.95 -4.93 -9.86
CA LEU A 33 17.72 -3.71 -9.61
C LEU A 33 18.82 -3.89 -8.55
N ALA A 34 18.59 -4.74 -7.54
CA ALA A 34 19.54 -5.02 -6.47
C ALA A 34 20.84 -5.70 -6.97
N THR A 35 20.81 -6.35 -8.14
CA THR A 35 22.01 -6.93 -8.78
C THR A 35 22.91 -5.89 -9.46
N SER A 36 22.45 -4.64 -9.58
CA SER A 36 23.19 -3.59 -10.27
C SER A 36 24.51 -3.24 -9.57
N ARG A 37 25.55 -3.02 -10.38
CA ARG A 37 26.84 -2.46 -9.90
C ARG A 37 26.71 -1.01 -9.47
N ARG A 38 25.69 -0.28 -9.98
CA ARG A 38 25.44 1.11 -9.59
C ARG A 38 24.76 1.15 -8.22
N ALA A 39 25.39 1.87 -7.28
CA ALA A 39 24.94 1.92 -5.89
C ALA A 39 23.55 2.54 -5.73
N ASP A 40 23.21 3.55 -6.54
CA ASP A 40 21.89 4.17 -6.57
C ASP A 40 20.79 3.17 -6.97
N LEU A 41 20.95 2.48 -8.10
CA LEU A 41 20.00 1.49 -8.59
C LEU A 41 19.85 0.31 -7.63
N ARG A 42 20.96 -0.14 -7.05
CA ARG A 42 20.91 -1.20 -6.03
C ARG A 42 20.08 -0.78 -4.83
N GLN A 43 20.25 0.45 -4.33
CA GLN A 43 19.47 0.94 -3.20
C GLN A 43 18.00 1.18 -3.54
N ILE A 44 17.68 1.66 -4.75
CA ILE A 44 16.29 1.71 -5.24
C ILE A 44 15.69 0.30 -5.24
N GLY A 45 16.43 -0.70 -5.73
CA GLY A 45 16.00 -2.09 -5.74
C GLY A 45 15.74 -2.66 -4.34
N LEU A 46 16.64 -2.39 -3.38
CA LEU A 46 16.45 -2.79 -1.99
C LEU A 46 15.22 -2.13 -1.35
N GLN A 47 14.98 -0.85 -1.62
CA GLN A 47 13.75 -0.18 -1.16
C GLN A 47 12.51 -0.82 -1.77
N ALA A 48 12.51 -1.12 -3.07
CA ALA A 48 11.39 -1.78 -3.73
C ALA A 48 11.12 -3.19 -3.17
N ILE A 49 12.16 -3.95 -2.81
CA ILE A 49 12.00 -5.25 -2.14
C ILE A 49 11.35 -5.09 -0.77
N VAL A 50 11.90 -4.20 0.07
CA VAL A 50 11.43 -4.03 1.45
C VAL A 50 9.98 -3.54 1.47
N TRP A 51 9.67 -2.48 0.73
CA TRP A 51 8.32 -1.92 0.67
C TRP A 51 7.34 -2.87 -0.03
N GLY A 52 7.74 -3.48 -1.15
CA GLY A 52 6.89 -4.43 -1.85
C GLY A 52 6.54 -5.66 -1.00
N ALA A 53 7.46 -6.14 -0.15
CA ALA A 53 7.19 -7.22 0.78
C ALA A 53 6.19 -6.80 1.89
N ILE A 54 6.31 -5.57 2.40
CA ILE A 54 5.37 -5.01 3.39
C ILE A 54 3.98 -4.89 2.77
N ASP A 55 3.86 -4.32 1.56
CA ASP A 55 2.59 -4.16 0.84
C ASP A 55 1.92 -5.50 0.57
N ALA A 56 2.70 -6.49 0.12
CA ALA A 56 2.20 -7.84 -0.11
C ALA A 56 1.68 -8.48 1.19
N ALA A 57 2.38 -8.31 2.31
CA ALA A 57 1.96 -8.82 3.61
C ALA A 57 0.68 -8.14 4.10
N LEU A 58 0.59 -6.81 4.00
CA LEU A 58 -0.60 -6.03 4.35
C LEU A 58 -1.81 -6.44 3.50
N ALA A 59 -1.61 -6.58 2.19
CA ALA A 59 -2.63 -7.00 1.25
C ALA A 59 -3.13 -8.42 1.56
N LEU A 60 -2.23 -9.38 1.81
CA LEU A 60 -2.60 -10.74 2.18
C LEU A 60 -3.43 -10.78 3.47
N ASN A 61 -2.99 -10.07 4.51
CA ASN A 61 -3.70 -10.01 5.78
C ASN A 61 -5.07 -9.34 5.65
N GLY A 62 -5.15 -8.22 4.92
CA GLY A 62 -6.43 -7.55 4.64
C GLY A 62 -7.39 -8.40 3.82
N ARG A 63 -6.91 -9.13 2.79
CA ARG A 63 -7.72 -10.06 2.00
C ARG A 63 -8.22 -11.26 2.82
N ARG A 64 -7.39 -11.79 3.72
CA ARG A 64 -7.81 -12.84 4.68
C ARG A 64 -8.92 -12.34 5.58
N GLY A 65 -8.80 -11.12 6.12
CA GLY A 65 -9.84 -10.47 6.92
C GLY A 65 -11.13 -10.26 6.13
N ALA A 66 -11.05 -9.73 4.90
CA ALA A 66 -12.21 -9.53 4.03
C ALA A 66 -12.91 -10.86 3.72
N ARG A 67 -12.17 -11.92 3.38
CA ARG A 67 -12.73 -13.27 3.16
C ARG A 67 -13.37 -13.87 4.41
N ALA A 68 -12.76 -13.68 5.58
CA ALA A 68 -13.35 -14.13 6.85
C ALA A 68 -14.69 -13.41 7.10
N ASN A 69 -14.76 -12.10 6.85
CA ASN A 69 -15.98 -11.31 7.00
C ASN A 69 -17.08 -11.63 5.96
N GLN A 70 -16.70 -12.13 4.78
CA GLN A 70 -17.64 -12.67 3.79
C GLN A 70 -18.27 -14.00 4.24
N ARG A 71 -17.52 -14.85 4.96
CA ARG A 71 -17.94 -16.21 5.33
C ARG A 71 -18.79 -16.29 6.59
N HIS A 72 -18.73 -15.31 7.49
CA HIS A 72 -19.46 -15.34 8.76
C HIS A 72 -20.82 -14.63 8.65
N ALA A 73 -21.90 -15.38 8.87
CA ALA A 73 -23.22 -14.85 9.23
C ALA A 73 -23.20 -14.34 10.69
N PRO A 74 -24.06 -13.38 11.08
CA PRO A 74 -23.81 -12.46 12.18
C PRO A 74 -24.07 -13.09 13.57
N THR A 75 -23.07 -13.70 14.20
CA THR A 75 -23.23 -14.22 15.58
C THR A 75 -22.61 -13.34 16.66
N SER A 76 -21.90 -12.27 16.31
CA SER A 76 -21.40 -11.32 17.32
C SER A 76 -21.30 -9.91 16.72
N ALA A 77 -22.33 -9.11 16.99
CA ALA A 77 -22.45 -7.67 16.72
C ALA A 77 -21.71 -7.16 15.45
N PRO A 78 -22.32 -7.23 14.26
CA PRO A 78 -21.63 -6.84 13.05
C PRO A 78 -21.65 -5.33 12.94
N ARG A 79 -20.48 -4.69 12.90
CA ARG A 79 -20.39 -3.36 12.30
C ARG A 79 -21.10 -3.41 10.95
N SER A 80 -21.94 -2.40 10.69
CA SER A 80 -22.62 -2.29 9.41
C SER A 80 -21.57 -2.15 8.29
N ALA A 81 -21.95 -2.44 7.04
CA ALA A 81 -21.10 -2.21 5.88
C ALA A 81 -20.48 -0.80 5.90
N LYS A 82 -21.31 0.20 6.22
CA LYS A 82 -20.92 1.61 6.36
C LYS A 82 -19.89 1.87 7.44
N GLN A 83 -20.00 1.21 8.60
CA GLN A 83 -19.03 1.36 9.69
C GLN A 83 -17.66 0.76 9.33
N GLU A 84 -17.64 -0.38 8.64
CA GLU A 84 -16.39 -0.97 8.15
C GLU A 84 -15.80 -0.15 6.98
N ALA A 85 -16.64 0.36 6.07
CA ALA A 85 -16.23 1.26 5.01
C ALA A 85 -15.61 2.56 5.56
N ALA A 86 -16.25 3.22 6.53
CA ALA A 86 -15.74 4.42 7.18
C ALA A 86 -14.42 4.16 7.93
N ARG A 87 -14.28 2.99 8.57
CA ARG A 87 -13.03 2.59 9.22
C ARG A 87 -11.92 2.38 8.18
N PHE A 88 -12.21 1.65 7.11
CA PHE A 88 -11.25 1.41 6.03
C PHE A 88 -10.82 2.73 5.38
N GLN A 89 -11.78 3.61 5.07
CA GLN A 89 -11.53 4.97 4.56
C GLN A 89 -10.59 5.76 5.46
N ARG A 90 -10.81 5.73 6.78
CA ARG A 90 -9.96 6.44 7.73
C ARG A 90 -8.53 5.89 7.72
N ILE A 91 -8.35 4.57 7.65
CA ILE A 91 -7.02 3.95 7.59
C ILE A 91 -6.29 4.38 6.31
N VAL A 92 -6.95 4.26 5.16
CA VAL A 92 -6.36 4.61 3.86
C VAL A 92 -6.06 6.10 3.78
N ALA A 93 -6.93 6.97 4.29
CA ALA A 93 -6.68 8.42 4.31
C ALA A 93 -5.50 8.81 5.22
N ILE A 94 -5.33 8.12 6.36
CA ILE A 94 -4.14 8.32 7.21
C ILE A 94 -2.87 7.88 6.48
N ASN A 95 -2.91 6.74 5.78
CA ASN A 95 -1.77 6.28 4.99
C ASN A 95 -1.42 7.24 3.86
N ALA A 96 -2.40 7.77 3.13
CA ALA A 96 -2.15 8.81 2.11
C ALA A 96 -1.43 10.04 2.72
N GLY A 97 -1.77 10.42 3.96
CA GLY A 97 -1.04 11.46 4.68
C GLY A 97 0.40 11.07 5.04
N LEU A 98 0.62 9.82 5.44
CA LEU A 98 1.96 9.27 5.69
C LEU A 98 2.79 9.19 4.40
N ASP A 99 2.19 8.88 3.26
CA ASP A 99 2.86 8.80 1.97
C ASP A 99 3.45 10.15 1.55
N LEU A 100 2.75 11.25 1.85
CA LEU A 100 3.31 12.60 1.66
C LEU A 100 4.59 12.81 2.50
N LEU A 101 4.63 12.30 3.73
CA LEU A 101 5.81 12.34 4.58
C LEU A 101 6.93 11.44 4.05
N TYR A 102 6.60 10.26 3.53
CA TYR A 102 7.57 9.37 2.87
C TYR A 102 8.18 10.04 1.64
N ILE A 103 7.37 10.64 0.76
CA ILE A 103 7.84 11.37 -0.41
C ILE A 103 8.74 12.52 0.01
N ALA A 104 8.29 13.37 0.93
CA ALA A 104 9.06 14.51 1.40
C ALA A 104 10.39 14.08 2.04
N GLY A 105 10.36 13.04 2.88
CA GLY A 105 11.56 12.46 3.50
C GLY A 105 12.52 11.85 2.49
N GLY A 106 12.01 11.10 1.51
CA GLY A 106 12.79 10.50 0.43
C GLY A 106 13.45 11.54 -0.46
N LEU A 107 12.70 12.57 -0.88
CA LEU A 107 13.24 13.69 -1.67
C LEU A 107 14.27 14.49 -0.87
N ARG A 108 14.01 14.80 0.40
CA ARG A 108 14.98 15.47 1.28
C ARG A 108 16.26 14.65 1.45
N LEU A 109 16.15 13.33 1.61
CA LEU A 109 17.30 12.44 1.70
C LEU A 109 18.09 12.44 0.38
N ALA A 110 17.41 12.36 -0.77
CA ALA A 110 18.06 12.41 -2.07
C ALA A 110 18.79 13.75 -2.30
N GLN A 111 18.16 14.87 -1.96
CA GLN A 111 18.74 16.21 -2.07
C GLN A 111 19.96 16.41 -1.17
N THR A 112 19.89 15.95 0.09
CA THR A 112 20.99 16.12 1.05
C THR A 112 22.14 15.15 0.82
N ALA A 113 21.92 14.06 0.10
CA ALA A 113 22.89 12.99 -0.10
C ALA A 113 23.48 12.92 -1.51
N GLN A 114 23.48 14.02 -2.27
CA GLN A 114 24.01 14.08 -3.65
C GLN A 114 25.46 13.56 -3.78
N ARG A 115 26.27 13.65 -2.73
CA ARG A 115 27.65 13.13 -2.71
C ARG A 115 27.76 11.62 -2.43
N SER A 116 26.65 10.94 -2.15
CA SER A 116 26.57 9.51 -1.90
C SER A 116 25.51 8.87 -2.79
N SER A 117 25.95 8.25 -3.89
CA SER A 117 25.08 7.55 -4.84
C SER A 117 24.16 6.52 -4.14
N SER A 118 24.65 5.85 -3.10
CA SER A 118 23.85 4.93 -2.28
C SER A 118 22.68 5.64 -1.58
N ARG A 119 22.96 6.67 -0.77
CA ARG A 119 21.92 7.39 -0.02
C ARG A 119 20.96 8.14 -0.95
N TYR A 120 21.47 8.64 -2.09
CA TYR A 120 20.64 9.20 -3.15
C TYR A 120 19.64 8.18 -3.68
N GLY A 121 20.10 6.96 -4.03
CA GLY A 121 19.22 5.86 -4.45
C GLY A 121 18.22 5.44 -3.38
N THR A 122 18.61 5.43 -2.11
CA THR A 122 17.67 5.18 -1.00
C THR A 122 16.55 6.23 -0.96
N GLY A 123 16.91 7.52 -1.05
CA GLY A 123 15.93 8.61 -1.06
C GLY A 123 14.97 8.53 -2.24
N LEU A 124 15.50 8.27 -3.44
CA LEU A 124 14.67 8.04 -4.63
C LEU A 124 13.75 6.84 -4.49
N GLY A 125 14.26 5.71 -3.97
CA GLY A 125 13.46 4.50 -3.76
C GLY A 125 12.28 4.74 -2.83
N ILE A 126 12.50 5.45 -1.71
CA ILE A 126 11.45 5.84 -0.78
C ILE A 126 10.43 6.77 -1.47
N ALA A 127 10.89 7.78 -2.22
CA ALA A 127 10.01 8.72 -2.90
C ALA A 127 9.16 8.04 -3.99
N ILE A 128 9.75 7.16 -4.80
CA ILE A 128 9.04 6.42 -5.86
C ILE A 128 7.93 5.55 -5.25
N GLN A 129 8.25 4.80 -4.19
CA GLN A 129 7.26 3.96 -3.50
C GLN A 129 6.16 4.81 -2.86
N GLY A 130 6.53 5.90 -2.19
CA GLY A 130 5.57 6.84 -1.60
C GLY A 130 4.63 7.48 -2.62
N VAL A 131 5.12 7.84 -3.82
CA VAL A 131 4.26 8.39 -4.89
C VAL A 131 3.22 7.38 -5.35
N PHE A 132 3.62 6.11 -5.55
CA PHE A 132 2.66 5.08 -5.92
C PHE A 132 1.59 4.88 -4.83
N LEU A 133 2.02 4.73 -3.56
CA LEU A 133 1.12 4.52 -2.44
C LEU A 133 0.16 5.69 -2.27
N LEU A 134 0.63 6.92 -2.38
CA LEU A 134 -0.22 8.11 -2.31
C LEU A 134 -1.32 8.09 -3.37
N LEU A 135 -0.98 7.78 -4.62
CA LEU A 135 -1.96 7.70 -5.72
C LEU A 135 -2.96 6.58 -5.47
N TYR A 136 -2.47 5.42 -5.04
CA TYR A 136 -3.27 4.25 -4.79
C TYR A 136 -4.24 4.46 -3.60
N ASP A 137 -3.76 5.01 -2.49
CA ASP A 137 -4.55 5.28 -1.29
C ASP A 137 -5.52 6.43 -1.50
N SER A 138 -5.15 7.45 -2.29
CA SER A 138 -6.08 8.51 -2.71
C SER A 138 -7.21 7.94 -3.55
N LEU A 139 -6.90 7.07 -4.52
CA LEU A 139 -7.89 6.38 -5.34
C LEU A 139 -8.81 5.49 -4.49
N LEU A 140 -8.24 4.71 -3.56
CA LEU A 140 -9.02 3.87 -2.65
C LEU A 140 -9.92 4.69 -1.73
N THR A 141 -9.43 5.82 -1.21
CA THR A 141 -10.22 6.74 -0.38
C THR A 141 -11.41 7.29 -1.15
N TRP A 142 -11.22 7.66 -2.41
CA TRP A 142 -12.32 8.10 -3.28
C TRP A 142 -13.29 6.95 -3.60
N LEU A 143 -12.77 5.76 -3.95
CA LEU A 143 -13.59 4.61 -4.30
C LEU A 143 -14.35 4.02 -3.10
N VAL A 144 -13.84 4.16 -1.88
CA VAL A 144 -14.55 3.65 -0.69
C VAL A 144 -15.66 4.60 -0.24
N ALA A 145 -15.57 5.90 -0.56
CA ALA A 145 -16.59 6.89 -0.20
C ALA A 145 -17.98 6.58 -0.78
N LYS A 146 -18.05 5.71 -1.81
CA LYS A 146 -19.33 5.21 -2.35
C LYS A 146 -20.04 4.19 -1.44
N TRP A 147 -19.34 3.66 -0.44
CA TRP A 147 -19.82 2.63 0.50
C TRP A 147 -20.05 3.17 1.93
N SER A 148 -19.64 4.41 2.21
CA SER A 148 -19.84 5.13 3.47
C SER A 148 -21.14 5.92 3.45
#